data_AF-M3FUS9-F1
#
_entry.id   AF-M3FUS9-F1
#
_cell.length_a   1.000
_cell.length_b   1.000
_cell.length_c   1.000
_cell.angle_alpha   90.00
_cell.angle_beta   90.00
_cell.angle_gamma   90.00
#
_symmetry.space_group_name_H-M   'P 1'
#
loop_
_entity.id
_entity.type
_entity.pdbx_description
1 polymer ?
#
loop_
_entity_poly.entity_id
_entity_poly.type
_entity_poly.pdbx_seq_one_letter_code
_entity_poly.pdbx_strand_id
1 'polypeptide(L)'
;MLGDFTAMIGDPTGKSETRKRLSREEVLENSKTYQNQVFKVLDPVKTKIVYNSNWCSKMNFEDVLVLSSKYNVARMLERDDFSKRYKAGQPISMIEFLYPLVQGYDSVAMECDVELGGTDQKFNLLVGRDLQREYGKEAQCVLTLPLLVGLDGSKKMSKSLGNYVGITETPIDMFGKLMSISDDLMWNYFELLTDLPLPEIENRKNGMAKKELHPKEIKTELAKLIMDQFSSPSENEEAIQEWKKIHNPKSRAVPDDVKEIKLGEEFFAETPEPLLVWVLSKLSFIPSVSEGRRLIKAGGLYLSEDKITDEKFPIQKERISSEAGEK
;
A
#
# COMPACT_ATOMS: atom_id res chain seq x y z
N MET A 1 -4.71 18.01 -8.62
CA MET A 1 -3.87 18.98 -7.87
C MET A 1 -2.75 18.23 -7.16
N LEU A 2 -1.53 18.76 -7.19
CA LEU A 2 -0.39 18.27 -6.44
C LEU A 2 -0.17 19.20 -5.25
N GLY A 3 -0.32 18.64 -4.05
CA GLY A 3 -0.25 19.39 -2.80
C GLY A 3 1.18 19.63 -2.33
N ASP A 4 2.02 20.27 -3.13
CA ASP A 4 3.44 20.45 -2.83
C ASP A 4 3.69 21.36 -1.61
N PHE A 5 2.88 22.40 -1.43
CA PHE A 5 2.91 23.22 -0.23
C PHE A 5 2.39 22.46 0.99
N THR A 6 1.23 21.79 0.85
CA THR A 6 0.61 21.02 1.93
C THR A 6 1.44 19.80 2.34
N ALA A 7 2.26 19.23 1.46
CA ALA A 7 3.17 18.13 1.76
C ALA A 7 4.30 18.56 2.71
N MET A 8 4.74 19.82 2.64
CA MET A 8 5.70 20.39 3.59
C MET A 8 5.08 20.60 4.99
N ILE A 9 3.77 20.82 5.07
CA ILE A 9 3.03 20.97 6.33
C ILE A 9 2.74 19.60 6.97
N GLY A 10 2.22 18.67 6.18
CA GLY A 10 1.82 17.31 6.57
C GLY A 10 0.35 17.19 6.98
N ASP A 11 -0.42 16.36 6.27
CA ASP A 11 -1.81 16.06 6.58
C ASP A 11 -1.96 15.27 7.90
N PRO A 12 -2.65 15.81 8.93
CA PRO A 12 -2.92 15.09 10.18
C PRO A 12 -4.07 14.07 10.07
N THR A 13 -4.78 14.00 8.92
CA THR A 13 -6.03 13.24 8.80
C THR A 13 -5.88 11.75 9.03
N GLY A 14 -6.64 11.27 10.04
CA GLY A 14 -6.64 9.87 10.45
C GLY A 14 -5.35 9.40 11.14
N LYS A 15 -4.51 10.32 11.62
CA LYS A 15 -3.26 9.99 12.33
C LYS A 15 -3.26 10.50 13.76
N SER A 16 -2.70 9.70 14.67
CA SER A 16 -2.51 10.05 16.08
C SER A 16 -1.24 10.86 16.35
N GLU A 17 -0.29 10.86 15.42
CA GLU A 17 1.01 11.53 15.55
C GLU A 17 1.27 12.52 14.41
N THR A 18 1.97 13.61 14.72
CA THR A 18 2.37 14.65 13.77
C THR A 18 3.27 14.05 12.68
N ARG A 19 2.92 14.23 11.40
CA ARG A 19 3.75 13.76 10.27
C ARG A 19 5.13 14.43 10.27
N LYS A 20 6.13 13.70 9.79
CA LYS A 20 7.41 14.28 9.35
C LYS A 20 7.16 15.26 8.20
N ARG A 21 7.74 16.45 8.32
CA ARG A 21 7.77 17.46 7.25
C ARG A 21 8.79 17.06 6.20
N LEU A 22 8.46 17.25 4.93
CA LEU A 22 9.35 17.02 3.79
C LEU A 22 9.99 18.33 3.35
N SER A 23 11.22 18.27 2.83
CA SER A 23 11.86 19.42 2.18
C SER A 23 11.18 19.72 0.85
N ARG A 24 11.38 20.95 0.34
CA ARG A 24 10.84 21.35 -0.96
C ARG A 24 11.41 20.49 -2.09
N GLU A 25 12.70 20.17 -2.02
CA GLU A 25 13.42 19.34 -2.98
C GLU A 25 12.83 17.92 -3.00
N GLU A 26 12.66 17.31 -1.82
CA GLU A 26 12.03 15.99 -1.68
C GLU A 26 10.60 15.98 -2.26
N VAL A 27 9.82 17.03 -1.99
CA VAL A 27 8.45 17.14 -2.52
C VAL A 27 8.45 17.25 -4.04
N LEU A 28 9.36 18.04 -4.64
CA LEU A 28 9.45 18.20 -6.09
C LEU A 28 9.90 16.91 -6.77
N GLU A 29 10.87 16.19 -6.20
CA GLU A 29 11.31 14.89 -6.71
C GLU A 29 10.18 13.85 -6.66
N ASN A 30 9.52 13.73 -5.51
CA ASN A 30 8.35 12.86 -5.36
C ASN A 30 7.25 13.23 -6.36
N SER A 31 6.98 14.52 -6.56
CA SER A 31 5.96 15.01 -7.49
C SER A 31 6.19 14.56 -8.93
N LYS A 32 7.45 14.40 -9.39
CA LYS A 32 7.75 13.87 -10.73
C LYS A 32 7.28 12.42 -10.86
N THR A 33 7.55 11.59 -9.85
CA THR A 33 7.12 10.19 -9.85
C THR A 33 5.60 10.05 -9.83
N TYR A 34 4.91 10.91 -9.05
CA TYR A 34 3.44 10.95 -9.01
C TYR A 34 2.85 11.36 -10.36
N GLN A 35 3.45 12.30 -11.07
CA GLN A 35 2.98 12.71 -12.40
C GLN A 35 3.07 11.58 -13.40
N ASN A 36 4.18 10.84 -13.43
CA ASN A 36 4.31 9.69 -14.33
C ASN A 36 3.28 8.58 -13.99
N GLN A 37 3.00 8.40 -12.70
CA GLN A 37 2.03 7.42 -12.20
C GLN A 37 0.58 7.81 -12.50
N VAL A 38 0.21 9.09 -12.34
CA VAL A 38 -1.19 9.52 -12.45
C VAL A 38 -1.73 9.33 -13.87
N PHE A 39 -0.87 9.49 -14.89
CA PHE A 39 -1.24 9.29 -16.28
C PHE A 39 -1.41 7.83 -16.71
N LYS A 40 -1.12 6.87 -15.82
CA LYS A 40 -1.59 5.49 -16.02
C LYS A 40 -3.11 5.35 -15.86
N VAL A 41 -3.75 6.30 -15.18
CA VAL A 41 -5.18 6.27 -14.86
C VAL A 41 -5.93 7.44 -15.52
N LEU A 42 -5.34 8.63 -15.53
CA LEU A 42 -5.96 9.83 -16.07
C LEU A 42 -5.52 10.10 -17.52
N ASP A 43 -6.46 10.54 -18.36
CA ASP A 43 -6.19 11.01 -19.72
C ASP A 43 -5.35 12.31 -19.68
N PRO A 44 -4.10 12.32 -20.20
CA PRO A 44 -3.25 13.51 -20.20
C PRO A 44 -3.85 14.72 -20.93
N VAL A 45 -4.68 14.49 -21.96
CA VAL A 45 -5.28 15.56 -22.76
C VAL A 45 -6.38 16.28 -21.97
N LYS A 46 -7.07 15.56 -21.08
CA LYS A 46 -8.15 16.10 -20.24
C LYS A 46 -7.68 16.50 -18.84
N THR A 47 -6.39 16.35 -18.55
CA THR A 47 -5.84 16.52 -17.20
C THR A 47 -4.89 17.70 -17.14
N LYS A 48 -5.18 18.65 -16.25
CA LYS A 48 -4.27 19.75 -15.91
C LYS A 48 -3.59 19.50 -14.57
N ILE A 49 -2.26 19.47 -14.57
CA ILE A 49 -1.48 19.43 -13.34
C ILE A 49 -1.35 20.85 -12.79
N VAL A 50 -1.65 21.02 -11.51
CA VAL A 50 -1.57 22.28 -10.77
C VAL A 50 -0.92 22.04 -9.42
N TYR A 51 -0.12 22.99 -8.96
CA TYR A 51 0.63 22.95 -7.70
C TYR A 51 0.05 23.98 -6.74
N ASN A 52 -0.26 23.59 -5.50
CA ASN A 52 -0.87 24.54 -4.56
C ASN A 52 0.10 25.58 -4.01
N SER A 53 1.42 25.38 -4.14
CA SER A 53 2.41 26.44 -3.93
C SER A 53 2.18 27.68 -4.80
N ASN A 54 1.50 27.54 -5.95
CA ASN A 54 1.21 28.66 -6.86
C ASN A 54 0.38 29.78 -6.21
N TRP A 55 -0.42 29.46 -5.19
CA TRP A 55 -1.19 30.43 -4.40
C TRP A 55 -0.77 30.43 -2.93
N CYS A 56 -0.57 29.26 -2.31
CA CYS A 56 -0.25 29.18 -0.89
C CYS A 56 1.11 29.79 -0.53
N SER A 57 2.13 29.69 -1.39
CA SER A 57 3.44 30.30 -1.12
C SER A 57 3.46 31.82 -1.29
N LYS A 58 2.40 32.40 -1.86
CA LYS A 58 2.24 33.84 -2.04
C LYS A 58 1.41 34.49 -0.93
N MET A 59 0.75 33.70 -0.09
CA MET A 59 0.00 34.20 1.05
C MET A 59 0.93 34.91 2.02
N ASN A 60 0.63 36.16 2.32
CA ASN A 60 1.22 36.86 3.44
C ASN A 60 0.46 36.51 4.74
N PHE A 61 0.93 37.05 5.87
CA PHE A 61 0.30 36.74 7.15
C PHE A 61 -1.14 37.29 7.27
N GLU A 62 -1.44 38.43 6.62
CA GLU A 62 -2.78 38.99 6.57
C GLU A 62 -3.75 38.07 5.83
N ASP A 63 -3.32 37.46 4.71
CA ASP A 63 -4.11 36.47 3.96
C ASP A 63 -4.46 35.26 4.84
N VAL A 64 -3.52 34.81 5.67
CA VAL A 64 -3.75 33.70 6.62
C VAL A 64 -4.74 34.11 7.71
N LEU A 65 -4.65 35.33 8.23
CA LEU A 65 -5.62 35.86 9.20
C LEU A 65 -7.03 35.95 8.60
N VAL A 66 -7.15 36.45 7.37
CA VAL A 66 -8.42 36.49 6.65
C VAL A 66 -8.97 35.08 6.47
N LEU A 67 -8.17 34.14 5.93
CA LEU A 67 -8.59 32.76 5.71
C LEU A 67 -9.05 32.09 7.01
N SER A 68 -8.29 32.24 8.09
CA SER A 68 -8.64 31.66 9.40
C SER A 68 -9.87 32.29 10.04
N SER A 69 -10.20 33.55 9.71
CA SER A 69 -11.44 34.19 10.17
C SER A 69 -12.71 33.64 9.49
N LYS A 70 -12.58 32.98 8.33
CA LYS A 70 -13.70 32.45 7.55
C LYS A 70 -14.26 31.13 8.06
N TYR A 71 -13.62 30.50 9.03
CA TYR A 71 -14.04 29.19 9.52
C TYR A 71 -14.05 29.12 11.05
N ASN A 72 -15.06 28.45 11.61
CA ASN A 72 -15.27 28.42 13.05
C ASN A 72 -14.53 27.24 13.70
N VAL A 73 -13.79 27.52 14.78
CA VAL A 73 -13.09 26.52 15.61
C VAL A 73 -14.03 25.44 16.14
N ALA A 74 -15.27 25.78 16.52
CA ALA A 74 -16.26 24.80 16.99
C ALA A 74 -16.52 23.72 15.93
N ARG A 75 -16.63 24.09 14.65
CA ARG A 75 -16.78 23.14 13.53
C ARG A 75 -15.55 22.28 13.34
N MET A 76 -14.35 22.81 13.62
CA MET A 76 -13.12 22.00 13.58
C MET A 76 -13.13 20.95 14.69
N LEU A 77 -13.61 21.29 15.90
CA LEU A 77 -13.68 20.36 17.03
C LEU A 77 -14.78 19.29 16.90
N GLU A 78 -15.74 19.46 15.99
CA GLU A 78 -16.73 18.43 15.65
C GLU A 78 -16.10 17.25 14.88
N ARG A 79 -14.92 17.45 14.28
CA ARG A 79 -14.18 16.40 13.59
C ARG A 79 -13.76 15.32 14.60
N ASP A 80 -14.05 14.06 14.29
CA ASP A 80 -13.89 12.93 15.23
C ASP A 80 -12.49 12.82 15.85
N ASP A 81 -11.42 13.03 15.08
CA ASP A 81 -10.05 12.95 15.57
C ASP A 81 -9.70 14.07 16.54
N PHE A 82 -10.04 15.33 16.22
CA PHE A 82 -9.86 16.46 17.13
C PHE A 82 -10.76 16.34 18.35
N SER A 83 -12.02 15.92 18.19
CA SER A 83 -12.94 15.71 19.30
C SER A 83 -12.39 14.69 20.31
N LYS A 84 -11.88 13.55 19.83
CA LYS A 84 -11.30 12.50 20.67
C LYS A 84 -10.01 12.97 21.35
N ARG A 85 -9.09 13.60 20.61
CA ARG A 85 -7.82 14.10 21.15
C ARG A 85 -8.05 15.18 22.19
N TYR A 86 -8.95 16.14 21.91
CA TYR A 86 -9.28 17.21 22.83
C TYR A 86 -9.89 16.68 24.14
N LYS A 87 -10.86 15.76 24.05
CA LYS A 87 -11.45 15.09 25.23
C LYS A 87 -10.43 14.28 26.02
N ALA A 88 -9.44 13.68 25.35
CA ALA A 88 -8.36 12.93 25.98
C ALA A 88 -7.22 13.81 26.53
N GLY A 89 -7.30 15.15 26.39
CA GLY A 89 -6.23 16.06 26.79
C GLY A 89 -4.94 15.90 25.96
N GLN A 90 -5.03 15.27 24.79
CA GLN A 90 -3.89 15.09 23.91
C GLN A 90 -3.59 16.41 23.18
N PRO A 91 -2.32 16.83 23.07
CA PRO A 91 -1.97 18.08 22.39
C PRO A 91 -2.47 18.08 20.96
N ILE A 92 -3.04 19.21 20.51
CA ILE A 92 -3.39 19.49 19.12
C ILE A 92 -2.70 20.80 18.76
N SER A 93 -1.82 20.79 17.75
CA SER A 93 -1.05 21.96 17.37
C SER A 93 -1.86 22.90 16.47
N MET A 94 -1.56 24.20 16.51
CA MET A 94 -2.24 25.20 15.68
C MET A 94 -2.14 24.92 14.18
N ILE A 95 -1.03 24.34 13.73
CA ILE A 95 -0.82 24.00 12.32
C ILE A 95 -1.80 22.90 11.86
N GLU A 96 -2.23 22.00 12.75
CA GLU A 96 -3.23 20.98 12.44
C GLU A 96 -4.61 21.61 12.18
N PHE A 97 -4.93 22.73 12.83
CA PHE A 97 -6.15 23.49 12.56
C PHE A 97 -6.08 24.31 11.26
N LEU A 98 -4.88 24.77 10.89
CA LEU A 98 -4.69 25.51 9.64
C LEU A 98 -4.70 24.60 8.41
N TYR A 99 -4.31 23.33 8.55
CA TYR A 99 -4.21 22.42 7.41
C TYR A 99 -5.52 22.27 6.60
N PRO A 100 -6.70 22.01 7.22
CA PRO A 100 -7.96 21.94 6.48
C PRO A 100 -8.30 23.25 5.75
N LEU A 101 -7.90 24.40 6.29
CA LEU A 101 -8.14 25.69 5.65
C LEU A 101 -7.27 25.88 4.41
N VAL A 102 -5.99 25.51 4.50
CA VAL A 102 -5.06 25.56 3.36
C VAL A 102 -5.56 24.62 2.26
N GLN A 103 -5.93 23.39 2.60
CA GLN A 103 -6.49 22.45 1.62
C GLN A 103 -7.81 22.98 1.04
N GLY A 104 -8.73 23.47 1.86
CA GLY A 104 -10.01 24.00 1.36
C GLY A 104 -9.85 25.27 0.51
N TYR A 105 -8.81 26.08 0.74
CA TYR A 105 -8.49 27.22 -0.10
C TYR A 105 -8.01 26.79 -1.49
N ASP A 106 -7.47 25.58 -1.65
CA ASP A 106 -7.13 25.04 -2.98
C ASP A 106 -8.38 25.00 -3.88
N SER A 107 -9.53 24.61 -3.34
CA SER A 107 -10.82 24.60 -4.06
C SER A 107 -11.33 26.00 -4.40
N VAL A 108 -11.06 26.99 -3.54
CA VAL A 108 -11.36 28.40 -3.81
C VAL A 108 -10.48 28.91 -4.96
N ALA A 109 -9.17 28.62 -4.92
CA ALA A 109 -8.22 29.06 -5.93
C ALA A 109 -8.46 28.42 -7.31
N MET A 110 -8.89 27.16 -7.32
CA MET A 110 -9.16 26.41 -8.55
C MET A 110 -10.58 26.53 -9.08
N GLU A 111 -11.51 27.10 -8.30
CA GLU A 111 -12.94 27.20 -8.64
C GLU A 111 -13.55 25.83 -8.94
N CYS A 112 -13.26 24.85 -8.08
CA CYS A 112 -13.71 23.48 -8.28
C CYS A 112 -15.24 23.37 -8.24
N ASP A 113 -15.84 22.77 -9.27
CA ASP A 113 -17.25 22.37 -9.26
C ASP A 113 -17.47 21.05 -8.50
N VAL A 114 -16.49 20.14 -8.57
CA VAL A 114 -16.51 18.82 -7.91
C VAL A 114 -15.12 18.53 -7.36
N GLU A 115 -15.05 18.10 -6.10
CA GLU A 115 -13.81 17.59 -5.51
C GLU A 115 -14.00 16.14 -5.04
N LEU A 116 -13.09 15.28 -5.49
CA LEU A 116 -13.06 13.86 -5.16
C LEU A 116 -12.06 13.59 -4.04
N GLY A 117 -12.41 12.68 -3.14
CA GLY A 117 -11.46 12.18 -2.14
C GLY A 117 -11.90 10.87 -1.49
N GLY A 118 -11.02 10.29 -0.69
CA GLY A 118 -11.39 9.15 0.16
C GLY A 118 -12.40 9.57 1.24
N THR A 119 -13.11 8.61 1.84
CA THR A 119 -14.01 8.90 2.97
C THR A 119 -13.29 9.53 4.17
N ASP A 120 -11.98 9.31 4.30
CA ASP A 120 -11.15 9.98 5.30
C ASP A 120 -10.97 11.48 5.05
N GLN A 121 -11.12 11.95 3.81
CA GLN A 121 -11.00 13.37 3.44
C GLN A 121 -12.32 14.15 3.55
N LYS A 122 -13.43 13.51 3.91
CA LYS A 122 -14.77 14.13 3.94
C LYS A 122 -14.80 15.48 4.66
N PHE A 123 -14.13 15.58 5.81
CA PHE A 123 -14.07 16.84 6.55
C PHE A 123 -13.37 17.95 5.75
N ASN A 124 -12.17 17.69 5.22
CA ASN A 124 -11.41 18.70 4.48
C ASN A 124 -12.15 19.15 3.20
N LEU A 125 -12.81 18.21 2.51
CA LEU A 125 -13.63 18.50 1.32
C LEU A 125 -14.83 19.41 1.65
N LEU A 126 -15.45 19.22 2.82
CA LEU A 126 -16.54 20.07 3.30
C LEU A 126 -16.04 21.47 3.71
N VAL A 127 -14.83 21.58 4.27
CA VAL A 127 -14.18 22.87 4.54
C VAL A 127 -13.98 23.64 3.23
N GLY A 128 -13.48 23.00 2.18
CA GLY A 128 -13.33 23.63 0.85
C GLY A 128 -14.65 24.16 0.30
N ARG A 129 -15.70 23.34 0.39
CA ARG A 129 -17.06 23.74 0.00
C ARG A 129 -17.58 24.95 0.78
N ASP A 130 -17.37 24.98 2.08
CA ASP A 130 -17.82 26.09 2.93
C ASP A 130 -16.99 27.36 2.66
N LEU A 131 -15.67 27.23 2.46
CA LEU A 131 -14.80 28.34 2.09
C LEU A 131 -15.18 28.95 0.74
N GLN A 132 -15.53 28.15 -0.27
CA GLN A 132 -16.00 28.70 -1.55
C GLN A 132 -17.20 29.64 -1.35
N ARG A 133 -18.16 29.31 -0.47
CA ARG A 133 -19.29 30.20 -0.14
C ARG A 133 -18.83 31.51 0.51
N GLU A 134 -17.90 31.43 1.44
CA GLU A 134 -17.34 32.59 2.15
C GLU A 134 -16.55 33.54 1.22
N TYR A 135 -16.07 33.02 0.10
CA TYR A 135 -15.41 33.76 -0.98
C TYR A 135 -16.37 34.14 -2.12
N GLY A 136 -17.69 33.92 -1.96
CA GLY A 136 -18.71 34.26 -2.95
C GLY A 136 -18.68 33.41 -4.22
N LYS A 137 -18.06 32.22 -4.17
CA LYS A 137 -18.01 31.26 -5.27
C LYS A 137 -19.10 30.20 -5.12
N GLU A 138 -19.43 29.54 -6.23
CA GLU A 138 -20.29 28.37 -6.20
C GLU A 138 -19.60 27.25 -5.39
N ALA A 139 -20.39 26.58 -4.55
CA ALA A 139 -19.88 25.62 -3.60
C ALA A 139 -19.78 24.23 -4.26
N GLN A 140 -18.60 23.63 -4.24
CA GLN A 140 -18.34 22.35 -4.89
C GLN A 140 -19.25 21.23 -4.40
N CYS A 141 -19.54 20.30 -5.31
CA CYS A 141 -20.03 18.98 -4.95
C CYS A 141 -18.89 18.14 -4.34
N VAL A 142 -19.15 17.55 -3.18
CA VAL A 142 -18.20 16.65 -2.52
C VAL A 142 -18.53 15.22 -2.89
N LEU A 143 -17.61 14.51 -3.54
CA LEU A 143 -17.75 13.10 -3.88
C LEU A 143 -16.70 12.28 -3.13
N THR A 144 -17.15 11.43 -2.21
CA THR A 144 -16.24 10.56 -1.46
C THR A 144 -16.28 9.13 -1.97
N LEU A 145 -15.12 8.51 -2.12
CA LEU A 145 -14.95 7.11 -2.46
C LEU A 145 -14.54 6.29 -1.23
N PRO A 146 -15.00 5.03 -1.10
CA PRO A 146 -14.58 4.14 -0.02
C PRO A 146 -13.06 3.91 -0.05
N LEU A 147 -12.49 3.61 1.12
CA LEU A 147 -11.06 3.33 1.23
C LEU A 147 -10.78 1.88 0.83
N LEU A 148 -9.83 1.69 -0.08
CA LEU A 148 -9.31 0.37 -0.39
C LEU A 148 -8.57 -0.20 0.82
N VAL A 149 -8.97 -1.38 1.26
CA VAL A 149 -8.31 -2.11 2.33
C VAL A 149 -6.99 -2.69 1.79
N GLY A 150 -5.92 -2.61 2.57
CA GLY A 150 -4.61 -3.10 2.16
C GLY A 150 -4.48 -4.61 2.29
N LEU A 151 -3.31 -5.13 1.91
CA LEU A 151 -3.00 -6.57 1.90
C LEU A 151 -3.19 -7.27 3.26
N ASP A 152 -3.17 -6.54 4.37
CA ASP A 152 -3.42 -7.08 5.71
C ASP A 152 -4.91 -7.34 6.01
N GLY A 153 -5.82 -6.87 5.16
CA GLY A 153 -7.26 -7.10 5.28
C GLY A 153 -7.99 -6.28 6.35
N SER A 154 -7.31 -5.37 7.04
CA SER A 154 -7.93 -4.58 8.12
C SER A 154 -7.69 -3.07 7.99
N LYS A 155 -6.47 -2.65 7.67
CA LYS A 155 -6.10 -1.24 7.54
C LYS A 155 -6.24 -0.78 6.11
N LYS A 156 -6.47 0.53 5.94
CA LYS A 156 -6.42 1.14 4.61
C LYS A 156 -5.06 0.90 3.95
N MET A 157 -5.07 0.73 2.63
CA MET A 157 -3.85 0.57 1.86
C MET A 157 -2.93 1.78 2.03
N SER A 158 -1.66 1.54 2.36
CA SER A 158 -0.66 2.58 2.58
C SER A 158 0.76 2.09 2.30
N LYS A 159 1.53 2.89 1.56
CA LYS A 159 2.98 2.67 1.37
C LYS A 159 3.73 2.58 2.69
N SER A 160 3.35 3.38 3.70
CA SER A 160 4.02 3.40 5.00
C SER A 160 3.76 2.15 5.86
N LEU A 161 2.70 1.40 5.57
CA LEU A 161 2.36 0.17 6.28
C LEU A 161 2.87 -1.07 5.53
N GLY A 162 3.43 -0.92 4.33
CA GLY A 162 3.87 -2.03 3.50
C GLY A 162 2.73 -2.93 2.98
N ASN A 163 1.47 -2.50 3.13
CA ASN A 163 0.28 -3.29 2.81
C ASN A 163 -0.34 -2.91 1.44
N TYR A 164 0.48 -2.54 0.45
CA TYR A 164 0.03 -1.96 -0.80
C TYR A 164 0.48 -2.73 -2.04
N VAL A 165 -0.27 -2.52 -3.13
CA VAL A 165 0.08 -2.95 -4.49
C VAL A 165 0.37 -1.70 -5.32
N GLY A 166 1.60 -1.55 -5.80
CA GLY A 166 2.01 -0.40 -6.60
C GLY A 166 1.65 -0.55 -8.08
N ILE A 167 1.08 0.48 -8.69
CA ILE A 167 0.68 0.49 -10.12
C ILE A 167 1.86 0.50 -11.12
N THR A 168 3.09 0.61 -10.61
CA THR A 168 4.34 0.56 -11.38
C THR A 168 5.21 -0.63 -10.99
N GLU A 169 4.69 -1.56 -10.20
CA GLU A 169 5.38 -2.80 -9.90
C GLU A 169 5.39 -3.71 -11.14
N THR A 170 6.30 -4.68 -11.15
CA THR A 170 6.34 -5.65 -12.22
C THR A 170 5.05 -6.48 -12.22
N PRO A 171 4.59 -6.99 -13.39
CA PRO A 171 3.41 -7.84 -13.44
C PRO A 171 3.46 -9.02 -12.48
N ILE A 172 4.62 -9.65 -12.30
CA ILE A 172 4.80 -10.79 -11.39
C ILE A 172 4.68 -10.39 -9.91
N ASP A 173 5.22 -9.25 -9.51
CA ASP A 173 5.09 -8.71 -8.15
C ASP A 173 3.63 -8.33 -7.85
N MET A 174 2.98 -7.64 -8.79
CA MET A 174 1.58 -7.25 -8.68
C MET A 174 0.69 -8.49 -8.54
N PHE A 175 0.90 -9.49 -9.40
CA PHE A 175 0.17 -10.76 -9.34
C PHE A 175 0.38 -11.46 -7.98
N GLY A 176 1.63 -11.59 -7.53
CA GLY A 176 1.94 -12.23 -6.25
C GLY A 176 1.28 -11.55 -5.05
N LYS A 177 1.28 -10.21 -5.02
CA LYS A 177 0.60 -9.44 -3.97
C LYS A 177 -0.92 -9.60 -4.04
N LEU A 178 -1.51 -9.52 -5.23
CA LEU A 178 -2.96 -9.71 -5.40
C LEU A 178 -3.40 -11.14 -5.03
N MET A 179 -2.57 -12.14 -5.28
CA MET A 179 -2.84 -13.52 -4.86
C MET A 179 -2.73 -13.73 -3.34
N SER A 180 -2.06 -12.81 -2.62
CA SER A 180 -1.88 -12.89 -1.16
C SER A 180 -3.08 -12.43 -0.34
N ILE A 181 -4.05 -11.75 -0.96
CA ILE A 181 -5.26 -11.28 -0.26
C ILE A 181 -6.17 -12.46 0.12
N SER A 182 -6.93 -12.28 1.20
CA SER A 182 -7.91 -13.28 1.64
C SER A 182 -9.08 -13.39 0.66
N ASP A 183 -9.75 -14.54 0.70
CA ASP A 183 -10.91 -14.82 -0.16
C ASP A 183 -12.11 -13.90 0.17
N ASP A 184 -12.17 -13.35 1.38
CA ASP A 184 -13.18 -12.34 1.73
C ASP A 184 -12.80 -10.95 1.21
N LEU A 185 -11.50 -10.60 1.26
CA LEU A 185 -11.01 -9.29 0.85
C LEU A 185 -11.08 -9.09 -0.67
N MET A 186 -10.98 -10.15 -1.46
CA MET A 186 -11.00 -10.04 -2.93
C MET A 186 -12.27 -9.34 -3.46
N TRP A 187 -13.41 -9.46 -2.78
CA TRP A 187 -14.66 -8.81 -3.20
C TRP A 187 -14.58 -7.29 -3.11
N ASN A 188 -13.91 -6.77 -2.07
CA ASN A 188 -13.65 -5.34 -1.97
C ASN A 188 -12.78 -4.85 -3.14
N TYR A 189 -11.84 -5.66 -3.60
CA TYR A 189 -11.00 -5.33 -4.75
C TYR A 189 -11.78 -5.41 -6.07
N PHE A 190 -12.67 -6.39 -6.24
CA PHE A 190 -13.57 -6.43 -7.41
C PHE A 190 -14.42 -5.16 -7.50
N GLU A 191 -15.08 -4.78 -6.40
CA GLU A 191 -15.97 -3.62 -6.36
C GLU A 191 -15.26 -2.29 -6.61
N LEU A 192 -14.02 -2.14 -6.16
CA LEU A 192 -13.30 -0.87 -6.19
C LEU A 192 -12.30 -0.71 -7.34
N LEU A 193 -11.84 -1.82 -7.93
CA LEU A 193 -10.73 -1.81 -8.89
C LEU A 193 -11.07 -2.47 -10.23
N THR A 194 -12.33 -2.87 -10.46
CA THR A 194 -12.75 -3.44 -11.74
C THR A 194 -14.01 -2.76 -12.26
N ASP A 195 -14.18 -2.76 -13.58
CA ASP A 195 -15.40 -2.27 -14.25
C ASP A 195 -16.48 -3.35 -14.38
N LEU A 196 -16.35 -4.46 -13.64
CA LEU A 196 -17.35 -5.53 -13.68
C LEU A 196 -18.68 -5.05 -13.06
N PRO A 197 -19.82 -5.33 -13.69
CA PRO A 197 -21.12 -5.05 -13.09
C PRO A 197 -21.30 -5.78 -11.76
N LEU A 198 -21.87 -5.11 -10.75
CA LEU A 198 -22.15 -5.70 -9.44
C LEU A 198 -22.89 -7.06 -9.51
N PRO A 199 -23.87 -7.28 -10.40
CA PRO A 199 -24.51 -8.59 -10.55
C PRO A 199 -23.54 -9.70 -10.95
N GLU A 200 -22.51 -9.40 -11.75
CA GLU A 200 -21.50 -10.38 -12.16
C GLU A 200 -20.54 -10.74 -11.01
N ILE A 201 -20.22 -9.77 -10.16
CA ILE A 201 -19.43 -9.99 -8.94
C ILE A 201 -20.23 -10.88 -7.98
N GLU A 202 -21.52 -10.59 -7.80
CA GLU A 202 -22.41 -11.38 -6.94
C GLU A 202 -22.60 -12.82 -7.46
N ASN A 203 -22.66 -13.02 -8.77
CA ASN A 203 -22.70 -14.36 -9.36
C ASN A 203 -21.44 -15.17 -9.02
N ARG A 204 -20.24 -14.57 -9.10
CA ARG A 204 -18.99 -15.24 -8.72
C ARG A 204 -18.98 -15.60 -7.24
N LYS A 205 -19.46 -14.69 -6.38
CA LYS A 205 -19.58 -14.92 -4.93
C LYS A 205 -20.50 -16.10 -4.60
N ASN A 206 -21.64 -16.18 -5.29
CA ASN A 206 -22.58 -17.30 -5.15
C ASN A 206 -21.99 -18.62 -5.67
N GLY A 207 -21.29 -18.60 -6.81
CA GLY A 207 -20.58 -19.78 -7.34
C GLY A 207 -19.50 -20.30 -6.39
N MET A 208 -18.76 -19.39 -5.74
CA MET A 208 -17.79 -19.76 -4.70
C MET A 208 -18.47 -20.39 -3.48
N ALA A 209 -19.57 -19.81 -3.00
CA ALA A 209 -20.32 -20.33 -1.85
C ALA A 209 -20.90 -21.73 -2.11
N LYS A 210 -21.30 -22.01 -3.37
CA LYS A 210 -21.77 -23.33 -3.83
C LYS A 210 -20.65 -24.32 -4.15
N LYS A 211 -19.38 -23.91 -4.06
CA LYS A 211 -18.19 -24.68 -4.46
C LYS A 211 -18.17 -25.05 -5.96
N GLU A 212 -18.87 -24.28 -6.79
CA GLU A 212 -18.84 -24.41 -8.25
C GLU A 212 -17.60 -23.71 -8.85
N LEU A 213 -17.10 -22.67 -8.16
CA LEU A 213 -15.91 -21.93 -8.54
C LEU A 213 -14.85 -22.01 -7.44
N HIS A 214 -13.59 -22.21 -7.83
CA HIS A 214 -12.50 -22.29 -6.87
C HIS A 214 -11.97 -20.87 -6.53
N PRO A 215 -11.80 -20.49 -5.25
CA PRO A 215 -11.37 -19.13 -4.86
C PRO A 215 -10.07 -18.69 -5.53
N LYS A 216 -9.11 -19.61 -5.70
CA LYS A 216 -7.85 -19.34 -6.41
C LYS A 216 -8.05 -18.89 -7.87
N GLU A 217 -9.02 -19.45 -8.58
CA GLU A 217 -9.30 -19.09 -9.97
C GLU A 217 -9.91 -17.70 -10.04
N ILE A 218 -10.86 -17.41 -9.16
CA ILE A 218 -11.48 -16.08 -9.02
C ILE A 218 -10.43 -15.02 -8.67
N LYS A 219 -9.50 -15.30 -7.75
CA LYS A 219 -8.40 -14.39 -7.43
C LYS A 219 -7.43 -14.20 -8.59
N THR A 220 -7.18 -15.25 -9.37
CA THR A 220 -6.35 -15.14 -10.58
C THR A 220 -7.03 -14.24 -11.61
N GLU A 221 -8.35 -14.37 -11.79
CA GLU A 221 -9.14 -13.50 -12.66
C GLU A 221 -9.10 -12.05 -12.18
N LEU A 222 -9.35 -11.80 -10.88
CA LEU A 222 -9.25 -10.46 -10.29
C LEU A 222 -7.87 -9.84 -10.54
N ALA A 223 -6.80 -10.60 -10.28
CA ALA A 223 -5.45 -10.11 -10.45
C ALA A 223 -5.19 -9.72 -11.90
N LYS A 224 -5.63 -10.56 -12.84
CA LYS A 224 -5.52 -10.28 -14.28
C LYS A 224 -6.29 -9.01 -14.68
N LEU A 225 -7.54 -8.84 -14.21
CA LEU A 225 -8.35 -7.64 -14.50
C LEU A 225 -7.71 -6.36 -13.99
N ILE A 226 -7.03 -6.41 -12.84
CA ILE A 226 -6.30 -5.26 -12.29
C ILE A 226 -5.02 -5.01 -13.08
N MET A 227 -4.26 -6.05 -13.40
CA MET A 227 -2.99 -5.94 -14.13
C MET A 227 -3.18 -5.46 -15.57
N ASP A 228 -4.26 -5.89 -16.24
CA ASP A 228 -4.58 -5.51 -17.62
C ASP A 228 -4.87 -4.00 -17.78
N GLN A 229 -5.07 -3.28 -16.66
CA GLN A 229 -5.20 -1.82 -16.65
C GLN A 229 -3.84 -1.09 -16.76
N PHE A 230 -2.72 -1.76 -16.43
CA PHE A 230 -1.41 -1.10 -16.24
C PHE A 230 -0.29 -1.63 -17.11
N SER A 231 -0.47 -2.82 -17.69
CA SER A 231 0.50 -3.57 -18.49
C SER A 231 -0.21 -4.35 -19.60
N SER A 232 0.53 -4.81 -20.60
CA SER A 232 -0.09 -5.53 -21.73
C SER A 232 -0.63 -6.90 -21.31
N PRO A 233 -1.74 -7.38 -21.92
CA PRO A 233 -2.27 -8.69 -21.60
C PRO A 233 -1.29 -9.85 -21.80
N SER A 234 -0.35 -9.72 -22.75
CA SER A 234 0.71 -10.71 -22.99
C SER A 234 1.73 -10.77 -21.85
N GLU A 235 2.22 -9.62 -21.39
CA GLU A 235 3.16 -9.56 -20.24
C GLU A 235 2.51 -10.11 -18.97
N ASN A 236 1.21 -9.82 -18.77
CA ASN A 236 0.45 -10.29 -17.63
C ASN A 236 0.28 -11.82 -17.65
N GLU A 237 -0.03 -12.40 -18.81
CA GLU A 237 -0.14 -13.86 -18.94
C GLU A 237 1.20 -14.55 -18.69
N GLU A 238 2.30 -14.02 -19.24
CA GLU A 238 3.65 -14.54 -18.99
C GLU A 238 3.99 -14.53 -17.50
N ALA A 239 3.73 -13.42 -16.81
CA ALA A 239 3.96 -13.29 -15.38
C ALA A 239 3.09 -14.25 -14.54
N ILE A 240 1.84 -14.47 -14.93
CA ILE A 240 0.96 -15.45 -14.27
C ILE A 240 1.52 -16.87 -14.42
N GLN A 241 2.00 -17.23 -15.61
CA GLN A 241 2.58 -18.55 -15.85
C GLN A 241 3.91 -18.72 -15.11
N GLU A 242 4.76 -17.71 -15.10
CA GLU A 242 6.01 -17.71 -14.34
C GLU A 242 5.74 -17.85 -12.84
N TRP A 243 4.84 -17.04 -12.28
CA TRP A 243 4.46 -17.14 -10.88
C TRP A 243 3.92 -18.53 -10.53
N LYS A 244 3.07 -19.10 -11.39
CA LYS A 244 2.55 -20.47 -11.23
C LYS A 244 3.67 -21.51 -11.27
N LYS A 245 4.70 -21.34 -12.10
CA LYS A 245 5.88 -22.23 -12.11
C LYS A 245 6.69 -22.12 -10.82
N ILE A 246 6.97 -20.91 -10.35
CA ILE A 246 7.74 -20.68 -9.10
C ILE A 246 6.98 -21.26 -7.89
N HIS A 247 5.65 -21.12 -7.86
CA HIS A 247 4.81 -21.51 -6.73
C HIS A 247 4.11 -22.86 -6.92
N ASN A 248 4.42 -23.61 -7.98
CA ASN A 248 3.89 -24.95 -8.16
C ASN A 248 4.68 -25.92 -7.26
N PRO A 249 4.01 -26.65 -6.35
CA PRO A 249 4.67 -27.58 -5.44
C PRO A 249 5.50 -28.66 -6.14
N LYS A 250 5.16 -28.99 -7.40
CA LYS A 250 5.85 -30.00 -8.22
C LYS A 250 7.05 -29.46 -9.01
N SER A 251 7.23 -28.15 -9.08
CA SER A 251 8.33 -27.48 -9.77
C SER A 251 9.25 -26.74 -8.81
N ARG A 252 9.39 -27.24 -7.58
CA ARG A 252 10.53 -26.93 -6.70
C ARG A 252 11.86 -27.46 -7.28
N ALA A 253 12.04 -27.37 -8.59
CA ALA A 253 13.35 -27.44 -9.20
C ALA A 253 14.11 -26.21 -8.69
N VAL A 254 15.15 -26.49 -7.91
CA VAL A 254 16.13 -25.50 -7.44
C VAL A 254 16.53 -24.64 -8.64
N PRO A 255 16.41 -23.29 -8.59
CA PRO A 255 16.85 -22.42 -9.67
C PRO A 255 18.27 -22.77 -10.13
N ASP A 256 18.60 -22.62 -11.41
CA ASP A 256 19.95 -22.93 -11.90
C ASP A 256 21.03 -21.97 -11.37
N ASP A 257 20.63 -20.82 -10.78
CA ASP A 257 21.50 -19.81 -10.20
C ASP A 257 21.29 -19.69 -8.68
N VAL A 258 21.60 -20.77 -7.95
CA VAL A 258 21.57 -20.78 -6.49
C VAL A 258 22.96 -20.55 -5.92
N LYS A 259 23.03 -19.68 -4.91
CA LYS A 259 24.24 -19.44 -4.14
C LYS A 259 24.65 -20.72 -3.39
N GLU A 260 25.63 -21.43 -3.94
CA GLU A 260 26.23 -22.61 -3.31
C GLU A 260 27.29 -22.21 -2.27
N ILE A 261 27.22 -22.80 -1.08
CA ILE A 261 28.27 -22.67 -0.05
C ILE A 261 28.64 -24.06 0.43
N LYS A 262 29.92 -24.43 0.26
CA LYS A 262 30.45 -25.69 0.78
C LYS A 262 30.84 -25.53 2.24
N LEU A 263 30.21 -26.32 3.11
CA LEU A 263 30.57 -26.42 4.53
C LEU A 263 31.62 -27.53 4.70
N GLY A 264 32.84 -27.14 5.08
CA GLY A 264 33.94 -28.07 5.37
C GLY A 264 33.84 -28.73 6.74
N GLU A 265 34.69 -29.74 6.99
CA GLU A 265 34.72 -30.47 8.27
C GLU A 265 35.00 -29.56 9.47
N GLU A 266 35.74 -28.48 9.27
CA GLU A 266 36.05 -27.46 10.27
C GLU A 266 34.78 -26.77 10.82
N PHE A 267 33.75 -26.61 10.00
CA PHE A 267 32.50 -25.97 10.41
C PHE A 267 31.71 -26.80 11.44
N PHE A 268 31.75 -28.13 11.30
CA PHE A 268 31.08 -29.07 12.21
C PHE A 268 31.96 -29.47 13.40
N ALA A 269 33.26 -29.17 13.37
CA ALA A 269 34.17 -29.43 14.49
C ALA A 269 33.90 -28.49 15.68
N GLU A 270 33.54 -27.23 15.43
CA GLU A 270 33.22 -26.25 16.49
C GLU A 270 31.82 -26.43 17.06
N THR A 271 30.87 -26.94 16.26
CA THR A 271 29.49 -27.18 16.67
C THR A 271 28.99 -28.42 15.93
N PRO A 272 28.94 -29.59 16.60
CA PRO A 272 28.60 -30.86 15.94
C PRO A 272 27.19 -30.93 15.38
N GLU A 273 26.24 -30.22 16.01
CA GLU A 273 24.82 -30.20 15.61
C GLU A 273 24.27 -28.77 15.61
N PRO A 274 24.69 -27.92 14.67
CA PRO A 274 24.22 -26.55 14.62
C PRO A 274 22.75 -26.51 14.19
N LEU A 275 21.98 -25.59 14.75
CA LEU A 275 20.58 -25.38 14.35
C LEU A 275 20.51 -24.83 12.92
N LEU A 276 19.58 -25.31 12.10
CA LEU A 276 19.39 -24.85 10.71
C LEU A 276 19.25 -23.33 10.61
N VAL A 277 18.44 -22.72 11.47
CA VAL A 277 18.24 -21.27 11.52
C VAL A 277 19.50 -20.49 11.89
N TRP A 278 20.42 -21.09 12.66
CA TRP A 278 21.70 -20.48 12.99
C TRP A 278 22.66 -20.55 11.80
N VAL A 279 22.72 -21.70 11.12
CA VAL A 279 23.54 -21.89 9.91
C VAL A 279 23.10 -20.91 8.81
N LEU A 280 21.80 -20.83 8.52
CA LEU A 280 21.26 -19.90 7.51
C LEU A 280 21.58 -18.43 7.83
N SER A 281 21.51 -18.06 9.11
CA SER A 281 21.85 -16.70 9.55
C SER A 281 23.35 -16.42 9.44
N LYS A 282 24.21 -17.38 9.80
CA LYS A 282 25.67 -17.23 9.74
C LYS A 282 26.19 -17.16 8.29
N LEU A 283 25.49 -17.81 7.36
CA LEU A 283 25.77 -17.80 5.92
C LEU A 283 25.08 -16.65 5.16
N SER A 284 24.35 -15.78 5.88
CA SER A 284 23.63 -14.63 5.34
C SER A 284 22.55 -14.99 4.30
N PHE A 285 21.93 -16.17 4.41
CA PHE A 285 20.71 -16.51 3.66
C PHE A 285 19.47 -15.90 4.29
N ILE A 286 19.52 -15.65 5.61
CA ILE A 286 18.48 -14.94 6.37
C ILE A 286 19.13 -13.87 7.25
N PRO A 287 18.44 -12.76 7.55
CA PRO A 287 19.03 -11.64 8.29
C PRO A 287 19.28 -11.93 9.77
N SER A 288 18.57 -12.91 10.36
CA SER A 288 18.75 -13.30 11.77
C SER A 288 18.13 -14.67 12.07
N VAL A 289 18.54 -15.27 13.20
CA VAL A 289 17.94 -16.50 13.75
C VAL A 289 16.46 -16.32 14.08
N SER A 290 16.06 -15.14 14.59
CA SER A 290 14.66 -14.83 14.89
C SER A 290 13.80 -14.80 13.62
N GLU A 291 14.34 -14.28 12.52
CA GLU A 291 13.67 -14.31 11.22
C GLU A 291 13.52 -15.75 10.70
N GLY A 292 14.55 -16.58 10.86
CA GLY A 292 14.47 -18.01 10.51
C GLY A 292 13.34 -18.74 11.25
N ARG A 293 13.18 -18.48 12.56
CA ARG A 293 12.06 -19.04 13.34
C ARG A 293 10.71 -18.53 12.87
N ARG A 294 10.62 -17.25 12.47
CA ARG A 294 9.40 -16.67 11.89
C ARG A 294 9.03 -17.37 10.58
N LEU A 295 10.01 -17.62 9.71
CA LEU A 295 9.82 -18.36 8.45
C LEU A 295 9.35 -19.80 8.68
N ILE A 296 9.90 -20.50 9.69
CA ILE A 296 9.42 -21.83 10.10
C ILE A 296 7.95 -21.78 10.53
N LYS A 297 7.57 -20.83 11.39
CA LYS A 297 6.17 -20.65 11.83
C LYS A 297 5.22 -20.31 10.68
N ALA A 298 5.69 -19.51 9.73
CA ALA A 298 4.96 -19.17 8.51
C ALA A 298 4.93 -20.33 7.50
N GLY A 299 5.70 -21.41 7.73
CA GLY A 299 5.79 -22.55 6.85
C GLY A 299 6.57 -22.29 5.55
N GLY A 300 7.48 -21.32 5.57
CA GLY A 300 8.29 -20.89 4.43
C GLY A 300 9.69 -21.50 4.37
N LEU A 301 10.07 -22.38 5.31
CA LEU A 301 11.39 -23.02 5.32
C LEU A 301 11.29 -24.51 4.96
N TYR A 302 12.11 -24.93 4.00
CA TYR A 302 12.19 -26.30 3.50
C TYR A 302 13.66 -26.74 3.49
N LEU A 303 13.90 -28.01 3.81
CA LEU A 303 15.17 -28.67 3.58
C LEU A 303 14.92 -29.72 2.50
N SER A 304 15.55 -29.56 1.33
CA SER A 304 15.21 -30.35 0.14
C SER A 304 13.71 -30.22 -0.18
N GLU A 305 12.94 -31.30 -0.12
CA GLU A 305 11.49 -31.28 -0.33
C GLU A 305 10.66 -31.16 0.96
N ASP A 306 11.29 -31.39 2.12
CA ASP A 306 10.62 -31.51 3.40
C ASP A 306 10.42 -30.15 4.07
N LYS A 307 9.17 -29.91 4.49
CA LYS A 307 8.81 -28.71 5.24
C LYS A 307 9.37 -28.80 6.65
N ILE A 308 10.17 -27.81 7.05
CA ILE A 308 10.69 -27.74 8.42
C ILE A 308 9.65 -27.06 9.31
N THR A 309 9.20 -27.78 10.34
CA THR A 309 8.25 -27.29 11.35
C THR A 309 8.88 -27.09 12.72
N ASP A 310 10.09 -27.61 12.95
CA ASP A 310 10.80 -27.50 14.23
C ASP A 310 11.79 -26.33 14.21
N GLU A 311 11.58 -25.35 15.10
CA GLU A 311 12.47 -24.20 15.30
C GLU A 311 13.86 -24.59 15.84
N LYS A 312 13.98 -25.78 16.40
CA LYS A 312 15.23 -26.36 16.94
C LYS A 312 15.79 -27.47 16.06
N PHE A 313 15.41 -27.50 14.77
CA PHE A 313 15.90 -28.50 13.83
C PHE A 313 17.44 -28.49 13.75
N PRO A 314 18.13 -29.58 14.15
CA PRO A 314 19.58 -29.70 14.06
C PRO A 314 20.02 -30.17 12.67
N ILE A 315 21.17 -29.68 12.20
CA ILE A 315 21.82 -30.18 10.99
C ILE A 315 22.91 -31.19 11.38
N GLN A 316 22.91 -32.35 10.74
CA GLN A 316 23.97 -33.36 10.86
C GLN A 316 24.70 -33.54 9.52
N LYS A 317 26.01 -33.84 9.60
CA LYS A 317 26.91 -34.01 8.44
C LYS A 317 26.39 -35.00 7.39
N GLU A 318 25.78 -36.09 7.85
CA GLU A 318 25.40 -37.24 7.01
C GLU A 318 24.14 -36.99 6.16
N ARG A 319 23.26 -36.07 6.58
CA ARG A 319 22.05 -35.71 5.83
C ARG A 319 22.31 -34.75 4.67
N ILE A 320 23.37 -33.95 4.75
CA ILE A 320 23.74 -33.05 3.65
C ILE A 320 24.42 -33.84 2.53
N SER A 321 25.29 -34.80 2.85
CA SER A 321 26.03 -35.57 1.84
C SER A 321 25.22 -36.65 1.13
N SER A 322 24.12 -37.13 1.72
CA SER A 322 23.27 -38.16 1.12
C SER A 322 22.19 -37.60 0.19
N GLU A 323 21.84 -36.31 0.33
CA GLU A 323 20.90 -35.62 -0.56
C GLU A 323 21.58 -34.66 -1.55
N ALA A 324 22.81 -34.18 -1.27
CA ALA A 324 23.60 -33.31 -2.17
C ALA A 324 24.56 -34.08 -3.08
N GLY A 325 24.18 -35.28 -3.50
CA GLY A 325 24.77 -35.94 -4.66
C GLY A 325 24.22 -35.27 -5.92
N GLU A 326 24.85 -34.17 -6.32
CA GLU A 326 24.48 -33.23 -7.40
C GLU A 326 23.65 -32.01 -6.93
N LYS A 327 24.36 -30.88 -6.82
CA LYS A 327 23.94 -29.50 -6.47
C LYS A 327 23.93 -29.18 -4.98
#